data_AF-A0A0N0LT30-F1
#
_entry.id   AF-A0A0N0LT30-F1
#
_cell.length_a   1.000
_cell.length_b   1.000
_cell.length_c   1.000
_cell.angle_alpha   90.00
_cell.angle_beta   90.00
_cell.angle_gamma   90.00
#
_symmetry.space_group_name_H-M   'P 1'
#
loop_
_entity.id
_entity.type
_entity.pdbx_description
1 polymer ?
#
loop_
_entity_poly.entity_id
_entity_poly.type
_entity_poly.pdbx_seq_one_letter_code
_entity_poly.pdbx_strand_id
1 'polypeptide(L)'
;MAKINTPEDLFIHFLFTEDCKITINQLYNTYKEVFLKPLAGICGGIKRQSQEILKNEYEHPTRIFYVKTCTIKVVYKKETLEIISVSWVGKKL
;
A
#
# COMPACT_ATOMS: atom_id res chain seq x y z
N MET A 1 18.03 0.99 -0.46
CA MET A 1 16.59 1.31 -0.40
C MET A 1 16.43 2.44 0.62
N ALA A 2 15.59 3.44 0.35
CA ALA A 2 15.31 4.49 1.33
C ALA A 2 14.78 3.85 2.62
N LYS A 3 15.19 4.40 3.77
CA LYS A 3 14.85 3.86 5.09
C LYS A 3 13.43 4.33 5.44
N ILE A 4 12.45 3.44 5.34
CA ILE A 4 11.05 3.73 5.70
C ILE A 4 10.81 3.22 7.13
N ASN A 5 10.74 4.12 8.09
CA ASN A 5 10.48 3.82 9.50
C ASN A 5 9.17 4.43 10.00
N THR A 6 8.65 5.45 9.31
CA THR A 6 7.36 6.07 9.64
C THR A 6 6.45 6.18 8.41
N PRO A 7 5.14 6.42 8.60
CA PRO A 7 4.24 6.75 7.50
C PRO A 7 4.70 7.97 6.68
N GLU A 8 5.32 8.97 7.31
CA GLU A 8 5.82 10.17 6.62
C GLU A 8 6.91 9.81 5.60
N ASP A 9 7.83 8.91 5.94
CA ASP A 9 8.83 8.39 5.01
C ASP A 9 8.15 7.75 3.78
N LEU A 10 7.03 7.05 3.98
CA LEU A 10 6.26 6.44 2.90
C LEU A 10 5.64 7.51 1.99
N PHE A 11 5.06 8.56 2.56
CA PHE A 11 4.37 9.63 1.83
C PHE A 11 5.32 10.50 0.99
N ILE A 12 6.61 10.58 1.35
CA ILE A 12 7.63 11.25 0.55
C ILE A 12 7.96 10.48 -0.73
N HIS A 13 7.86 9.15 -0.70
CA HIS A 13 8.33 8.28 -1.78
C HIS A 13 7.23 7.79 -2.74
N PHE A 14 5.97 7.81 -2.30
CA PHE A 14 4.82 7.30 -3.06
C PHE A 14 3.63 8.27 -2.99
N LEU A 15 2.77 8.18 -4.00
CA LEU A 15 1.59 9.05 -4.12
C LEU A 15 0.41 8.41 -3.39
N PHE A 16 -0.19 9.17 -2.48
CA PHE A 16 -1.38 8.78 -1.73
C PHE A 16 -2.40 9.90 -1.74
N THR A 17 -3.68 9.52 -1.77
CA THR A 17 -4.76 10.46 -1.44
C THR A 17 -4.71 10.85 0.05
N GLU A 18 -5.22 12.03 0.39
CA GLU A 18 -5.23 12.50 1.78
C GLU A 18 -6.00 11.56 2.72
N ASP A 19 -7.16 11.06 2.30
CA ASP A 19 -7.94 10.05 3.05
C ASP A 19 -7.14 8.77 3.30
N CYS A 20 -6.34 8.35 2.31
CA CYS A 20 -5.49 7.18 2.45
C CYS A 20 -4.36 7.41 3.46
N LYS A 21 -3.77 8.61 3.51
CA LYS A 21 -2.74 8.96 4.51
C LYS A 21 -3.31 8.90 5.93
N ILE A 22 -4.52 9.40 6.15
CA ILE A 22 -5.22 9.31 7.45
C ILE A 22 -5.38 7.85 7.87
N THR A 23 -5.86 7.00 6.95
CA THR A 23 -6.05 5.56 7.22
C THR A 23 -4.73 4.86 7.54
N ILE A 24 -3.65 5.18 6.82
CA ILE A 24 -2.32 4.61 7.06
C ILE A 24 -1.81 4.98 8.45
N ASN A 25 -2.01 6.23 8.88
CA ASN A 25 -1.63 6.66 10.23
C ASN A 25 -2.41 5.91 11.32
N GLN A 26 -3.71 5.69 11.12
CA GLN A 26 -4.52 4.89 12.05
C GLN A 26 -4.04 3.45 12.13
N LEU A 27 -3.83 2.79 10.97
CA LEU A 27 -3.34 1.42 10.90
C LEU A 27 -1.94 1.28 11.49
N TYR A 28 -1.05 2.24 11.26
CA TYR A 28 0.28 2.26 11.87
C TYR A 28 0.22 2.40 13.39
N ASN A 29 -0.69 3.22 13.92
CA ASN A 29 -0.85 3.32 15.37
C ASN A 29 -1.31 2.00 16.02
N THR A 30 -2.11 1.20 15.30
CA THR A 30 -2.55 -0.11 15.78
C THR A 30 -1.51 -1.22 15.60
N TYR A 31 -0.91 -1.33 14.41
CA TYR A 31 -0.10 -2.49 14.00
C TYR A 31 1.40 -2.19 13.87
N LYS A 32 1.81 -0.93 13.97
CA LYS A 32 3.20 -0.46 13.94
C LYS A 32 3.99 -1.05 12.75
N GLU A 33 5.19 -1.57 13.01
CA GLU A 33 6.09 -2.11 11.99
C GLU A 33 5.50 -3.32 11.24
N VAL A 34 4.59 -4.08 11.87
CA VAL A 34 3.94 -5.25 11.25
C VAL A 34 3.06 -4.84 10.07
N PHE A 35 2.57 -3.61 10.07
CA PHE A 35 1.84 -3.01 8.96
C PHE A 35 2.75 -2.23 7.99
N LEU A 36 3.67 -1.42 8.52
CA LEU A 36 4.43 -0.49 7.70
C LEU A 36 5.40 -1.20 6.74
N LYS A 37 6.10 -2.25 7.19
CA LYS A 37 7.09 -2.96 6.35
C LYS A 37 6.43 -3.65 5.15
N PRO A 38 5.33 -4.43 5.31
CA PRO A 38 4.65 -5.01 4.16
C PRO A 38 4.06 -3.96 3.22
N LEU A 39 3.47 -2.88 3.76
CA LEU A 39 2.92 -1.81 2.93
C LEU A 39 4.02 -1.15 2.07
N ALA A 40 5.16 -0.82 2.66
CA ALA A 40 6.31 -0.27 1.94
C ALA A 40 6.81 -1.19 0.81
N GLY A 41 6.84 -2.50 1.07
CA GLY A 41 7.18 -3.51 0.05
C GLY A 41 6.20 -3.48 -1.13
N ILE A 42 4.89 -3.47 -0.85
CA ILE A 42 3.85 -3.42 -1.90
C ILE A 42 3.96 -2.12 -2.70
N CYS A 43 4.08 -0.96 -2.04
CA CYS A 43 4.24 0.34 -2.70
C CYS A 43 5.48 0.38 -3.61
N GLY A 44 6.60 -0.17 -3.13
CA GLY A 44 7.83 -0.32 -3.90
C GLY A 44 7.65 -1.21 -5.13
N GLY A 45 6.89 -2.31 -4.99
CA GLY A 45 6.51 -3.19 -6.08
C GLY A 45 5.69 -2.51 -7.15
N ILE A 46 4.63 -1.80 -6.75
CA ILE A 46 3.76 -1.03 -7.64
C ILE A 46 4.57 0.02 -8.39
N LYS A 47 5.40 0.81 -7.68
CA LYS A 47 6.23 1.87 -8.30
C LYS A 47 7.20 1.32 -9.36
N ARG A 48 7.76 0.13 -9.13
CA ARG A 48 8.69 -0.53 -10.05
C ARG A 48 8.00 -1.37 -11.12
N GLN A 49 6.67 -1.47 -11.08
CA GLN A 49 5.90 -2.44 -11.87
C GLN A 49 6.48 -3.86 -11.78
N SER A 50 6.89 -4.26 -10.56
CA SER A 50 7.54 -5.56 -10.34
C SER A 50 6.56 -6.69 -10.62
N GLN A 51 6.86 -7.49 -11.63
CA GLN A 51 6.02 -8.62 -12.07
C GLN A 51 5.73 -9.62 -10.93
N GLU A 52 6.65 -9.78 -9.96
CA GLU A 52 6.46 -10.69 -8.82
C GLU A 52 5.33 -10.23 -7.89
N ILE A 53 5.15 -8.92 -7.71
CA ILE A 53 4.08 -8.36 -6.87
C ILE A 53 2.78 -8.22 -7.67
N LEU A 54 2.90 -7.90 -8.96
CA LEU A 54 1.75 -7.74 -9.85
C LEU A 54 1.08 -9.06 -10.26
N LYS A 55 1.67 -10.23 -9.97
CA LYS A 55 0.99 -11.53 -10.12
C LYS A 55 -0.31 -11.65 -9.33
N ASN A 56 -0.47 -10.86 -8.25
CA ASN A 56 -1.68 -10.79 -7.44
C ASN A 56 -2.44 -9.48 -7.66
N GLU A 57 -2.23 -8.84 -8.81
CA GLU A 57 -2.94 -7.64 -9.21
C GLU A 57 -4.27 -8.01 -9.87
N TYR A 58 -5.32 -7.30 -9.48
CA TYR A 58 -6.65 -7.49 -10.07
C TYR A 58 -7.24 -6.12 -10.39
N GLU A 59 -7.82 -5.98 -11.58
CA GLU A 59 -8.54 -4.78 -11.99
C GLU A 59 -10.01 -4.85 -11.52
N HIS A 60 -10.45 -3.85 -10.75
CA HIS A 60 -11.86 -3.69 -10.37
C HIS A 60 -12.12 -2.34 -9.67
N PRO A 61 -12.89 -1.39 -10.24
CA PRO A 61 -13.39 -1.26 -11.63
C PRO A 61 -12.31 -0.75 -12.61
N THR A 62 -12.65 -0.47 -13.87
CA THR A 62 -11.70 -0.09 -14.94
C THR A 62 -10.69 0.97 -14.51
N ARG A 63 -9.39 0.73 -14.77
CA ARG A 63 -8.21 1.55 -14.37
C ARG A 63 -7.90 1.61 -12.87
N ILE A 64 -8.69 0.95 -12.03
CA ILE A 64 -8.44 0.79 -10.60
C ILE A 64 -7.98 -0.64 -10.35
N PHE A 65 -6.78 -0.75 -9.81
CA PHE A 65 -6.15 -2.04 -9.55
C PHE A 65 -5.96 -2.21 -8.06
N TYR A 66 -5.93 -3.46 -7.62
CA TYR A 66 -5.55 -3.77 -6.25
C TYR A 66 -4.57 -4.91 -6.18
N VAL A 67 -3.65 -4.82 -5.22
CA VAL A 67 -2.81 -5.92 -4.77
C VAL A 67 -3.33 -6.36 -3.40
N LYS A 68 -3.60 -7.65 -3.25
CA LYS A 68 -4.04 -8.24 -1.98
C LYS A 68 -3.07 -9.31 -1.53
N THR A 69 -2.56 -9.18 -0.32
CA THR A 69 -1.79 -10.20 0.39
C THR A 69 -2.64 -10.83 1.50
N CYS A 70 -2.05 -11.71 2.30
CA CYS A 70 -2.68 -12.27 3.49
C CYS A 70 -2.95 -11.24 4.60
N THR A 71 -2.29 -10.06 4.58
CA THR A 71 -2.37 -9.06 5.64
C THR A 71 -2.85 -7.70 5.17
N ILE A 72 -2.56 -7.30 3.94
CA ILE A 72 -2.86 -5.96 3.43
C ILE A 72 -3.52 -6.04 2.05
N LYS A 73 -4.53 -5.20 1.83
CA LYS A 73 -5.05 -4.85 0.52
C LYS A 73 -4.66 -3.41 0.19
N VAL A 74 -4.08 -3.18 -0.98
CA VAL A 74 -3.74 -1.85 -1.51
C VAL A 74 -4.48 -1.64 -2.81
N VAL A 75 -5.22 -0.54 -2.93
CA VAL A 75 -5.94 -0.14 -4.15
C VAL A 75 -5.32 1.12 -4.70
N TYR A 76 -5.11 1.16 -6.02
CA TYR A 76 -4.40 2.25 -6.67
C TYR A 76 -4.86 2.46 -8.12
N LYS A 77 -4.59 3.65 -8.67
CA LYS A 77 -4.84 3.99 -10.08
C LYS A 77 -3.65 3.55 -10.93
N LYS A 78 -3.86 2.76 -11.99
CA LYS A 78 -2.74 2.18 -12.78
C LYS A 78 -1.89 3.23 -13.51
N GLU A 79 -2.53 4.27 -14.04
CA GLU A 79 -1.86 5.28 -14.85
C GLU A 79 -0.94 6.18 -14.01
N THR A 80 -1.42 6.61 -12.84
CA THR A 80 -0.70 7.54 -11.96
C THR A 80 0.10 6.85 -10.87
N LEU A 81 -0.18 5.57 -10.61
CA LEU A 81 0.31 4.82 -9.46
C LEU A 81 -0.08 5.44 -8.10
N GLU A 82 -1.11 6.30 -8.10
CA GLU A 82 -1.66 6.90 -6.89
C GLU A 82 -2.42 5.85 -6.09
N ILE A 83 -2.00 5.66 -4.84
CA ILE A 83 -2.65 4.77 -3.89
C ILE A 83 -3.84 5.49 -3.28
N ILE A 84 -5.02 4.92 -3.47
CA ILE A 84 -6.30 5.53 -3.08
C ILE A 84 -6.92 4.87 -1.85
N SER A 85 -6.51 3.63 -1.52
CA SER A 85 -7.01 2.93 -0.35
C SER A 85 -6.03 1.86 0.14
N VAL A 86 -5.89 1.75 1.46
CA VAL A 86 -5.14 0.70 2.15
C VAL A 86 -6.03 0.10 3.23
N SER A 87 -6.06 -1.23 3.34
CA SER A 87 -6.84 -1.92 4.36
C SER A 87 -6.06 -3.08 4.97
N TRP A 88 -6.19 -3.27 6.28
CA TRP A 88 -5.73 -4.47 6.96
C TRP A 88 -6.75 -5.59 6.77
N VAL A 89 -6.32 -6.69 6.17
CA VAL A 89 -7.13 -7.91 5.94
C VAL A 89 -6.58 -9.13 6.69
N GLY A 90 -5.48 -8.95 7.43
CA GLY A 90 -4.94 -9.97 8.31
C GLY A 90 -5.91 -10.31 9.43
N LYS A 91 -5.87 -11.56 9.91
CA LYS A 91 -6.59 -11.92 11.15
C LYS A 91 -6.12 -10.98 12.27
N LYS A 92 -7.06 -10.49 13.08
CA LYS A 92 -6.70 -9.78 14.32
C LYS A 92 -5.88 -10.76 15.16
N LEU A 93 -4.69 -10.32 15.58
CA LEU A 93 -3.87 -11.02 16.56
C LEU A 93 -4.61 -11.07 17.90
#